data_AF-A0A5K0Z8S4-F1
#
_entry.id   AF-A0A5K0Z8S4-F1
#
_cell.length_a   1.000
_cell.length_b   1.000
_cell.length_c   1.000
_cell.angle_alpha   90.00
_cell.angle_beta   90.00
_cell.angle_gamma   90.00
#
_symmetry.space_group_name_H-M   'P 1'
#
loop_
_entity.id
_entity.type
_entity.pdbx_description
1 polymer ?
#
loop_
_entity_poly.entity_id
_entity_poly.type
_entity_poly.pdbx_seq_one_letter_code
_entity_poly.pdbx_strand_id
1 'polypeptide(L)' 'MYTYIINSNRLIIPVFFGVEPSVVEKQEGLFLPAFQKHEKNEKLKEEMSNWKNVLREVGKILGFNLKDANEYALSQL' A
#
# COMPACT_ATOMS: atom_id res chain seq x y z
N MET A 1 -12.08 9.52 16.34
CA MET A 1 -11.75 10.41 15.20
C MET A 1 -10.87 9.59 14.26
N TYR A 2 -11.43 9.07 13.16
CA TYR A 2 -10.69 8.21 12.22
C TYR A 2 -9.82 9.10 11.31
N THR A 3 -8.51 8.85 11.27
CA THR A 3 -7.55 9.68 10.54
C THR A 3 -7.46 9.22 9.08
N TYR A 4 -8.04 10.02 8.17
CA TYR A 4 -7.84 9.92 6.73
C TYR A 4 -6.85 11.00 6.27
N ILE A 5 -6.01 10.71 5.27
CA ILE A 5 -5.14 11.74 4.66
C ILE A 5 -5.89 12.42 3.52
N ILE A 6 -6.01 13.75 3.61
CA ILE A 6 -6.44 14.60 2.50
C ILE A 6 -5.19 14.98 1.71
N ASN A 7 -4.95 14.30 0.59
CA ASN A 7 -3.93 14.74 -0.36
C ASN A 7 -4.64 15.50 -1.49
N SER A 8 -4.27 16.76 -1.74
CA SER A 8 -4.83 17.56 -2.84
C SER A 8 -6.38 17.60 -2.87
N ASN A 9 -7.02 17.79 -1.71
CA ASN A 9 -8.48 17.77 -1.50
C ASN A 9 -9.18 16.44 -1.82
N ARG A 10 -8.45 15.32 -1.90
CA ARG A 10 -9.03 13.99 -2.12
C ARG A 10 -8.93 13.14 -0.87
N LEU A 11 -10.03 12.46 -0.55
CA LEU A 11 -10.08 11.45 0.48
C LEU A 11 -9.44 10.16 -0.04
N ILE A 12 -8.45 9.64 0.68
CA ILE A 12 -7.83 8.35 0.39
C ILE A 12 -8.23 7.36 1.49
N ILE A 13 -8.80 6.23 1.08
CA ILE A 13 -9.15 5.12 1.98
C ILE A 13 -8.44 3.86 1.46
N PRO A 14 -7.35 3.42 2.10
CA PRO A 14 -6.66 2.20 1.69
C PRO A 14 -7.49 0.95 2.00
N VAL A 15 -7.37 -0.06 1.14
CA VAL A 15 -7.87 -1.42 1.37
C VAL A 15 -6.67 -2.35 1.35
N PHE A 16 -6.36 -2.95 2.50
CA PHE A 16 -5.24 -3.87 2.68
C PHE A 16 -5.74 -5.31 2.54
N PHE A 17 -5.59 -5.89 1.35
CA PHE A 17 -6.11 -7.22 1.03
C PHE A 17 -5.01 -8.28 1.09
N GLY A 18 -5.18 -9.28 1.96
CA GLY A 18 -4.19 -10.36 2.13
C GLY A 18 -2.82 -9.88 2.64
N VAL A 19 -2.71 -8.64 3.12
CA VAL A 19 -1.45 -8.02 3.54
C VAL A 19 -1.68 -7.13 4.75
N GLU A 20 -0.72 -7.11 5.68
CA GLU A 20 -0.76 -6.15 6.77
C GLU A 20 -0.37 -4.75 6.28
N PRO A 21 -1.01 -3.68 6.77
CA PRO A 21 -0.61 -2.29 6.48
C PRO A 21 0.88 -2.03 6.72
N SER A 22 1.45 -2.60 7.79
CA SER A 22 2.87 -2.45 8.14
C SER A 22 3.82 -3.04 7.10
N VAL A 23 3.42 -4.11 6.40
CA VAL A 23 4.19 -4.69 5.30
C VAL A 23 4.20 -3.73 4.11
N VAL A 24 3.08 -3.05 3.85
CA VAL A 24 2.99 -2.00 2.81
C VAL A 24 3.83 -0.78 3.20
N GLU A 25 3.74 -0.31 4.45
CA GLU A 25 4.46 0.85 4.98
C GLU A 25 5.99 0.68 4.89
N LYS A 26 6.48 -0.52 5.21
CA LYS A 26 7.91 -0.83 5.22
C LYS A 26 8.42 -1.39 3.90
N GLN A 27 7.52 -1.64 2.95
CA GLN A 27 7.83 -2.30 1.68
C GLN A 27 8.52 -3.67 1.90
N GLU A 28 8.06 -4.43 2.89
CA GLU A 28 8.60 -5.74 3.26
C GLU A 28 7.88 -6.88 2.52
N GLY A 29 8.24 -8.13 2.80
CA GLY A 29 7.59 -9.31 2.20
C GLY A 29 7.71 -9.32 0.68
N LEU A 30 6.57 -9.44 -0.01
CA LEU A 30 6.52 -9.52 -1.48
C LEU A 30 6.87 -8.20 -2.20
N PHE A 31 6.80 -7.06 -1.50
CA PHE A 31 7.17 -5.77 -2.08
C PHE A 31 8.66 -5.68 -2.36
N LEU A 32 9.51 -6.18 -1.46
CA LEU A 32 10.96 -6.10 -1.59
C LEU A 32 11.52 -6.76 -2.87
N PRO A 33 11.22 -8.04 -3.19
CA PRO A 33 11.71 -8.66 -4.42
C PRO A 33 11.07 -8.05 -5.67
N ALA A 34 9.83 -7.54 -5.60
CA ALA A 34 9.20 -6.83 -6.70
C ALA A 34 9.95 -5.53 -7.02
N PHE A 35 10.24 -4.73 -6.00
CA PHE A 35 11.04 -3.50 -6.14
C PHE A 35 12.43 -3.79 -6.72
N GLN A 36 13.15 -4.77 -6.18
CA GLN A 36 14.47 -5.16 -6.68
C GLN A 36 14.45 -5.60 -8.15
N LYS A 37 13.38 -6.28 -8.59
CA LYS A 37 13.21 -6.67 -9.99
C LYS A 37 13.02 -5.44 -10.89
N HIS A 38 12.20 -4.47 -10.47
CA HIS A 38 11.91 -3.29 -11.26
C HIS A 38 13.04 -2.24 -11.25
N GLU A 39 13.82 -2.14 -10.17
CA GLU A 39 14.97 -1.22 -10.05
C GLU A 39 16.13 -1.58 -10.98
N LYS A 40 16.15 -2.80 -11.56
CA LYS A 40 17.11 -3.17 -12.61
C LYS A 40 16.94 -2.35 -13.89
N ASN A 41 15.78 -1.73 -14.07
CA ASN A 41 15.54 -0.82 -15.18
C ASN A 41 15.83 0.62 -14.74
N GLU A 42 16.99 1.16 -15.14
CA GLU A 42 17.41 2.53 -14.82
C GLU A 42 16.38 3.59 -15.23
N LYS A 43 15.56 3.34 -16.27
CA LYS A 43 14.50 4.28 -16.68
C LYS A 43 13.39 4.42 -15.64
N LEU A 44 13.20 3.42 -14.79
CA LEU A 44 12.13 3.40 -13.78
C LEU A 44 12.61 3.88 -12.41
N LYS A 45 13.89 4.24 -12.25
CA LYS A 45 14.48 4.51 -10.94
C LYS A 45 13.82 5.68 -10.20
N GLU A 46 13.53 6.76 -10.92
CA GLU A 46 12.84 7.94 -10.37
C GLU A 46 11.38 7.59 -9.99
N GLU A 47 10.66 6.93 -10.90
CA GLU A 47 9.29 6.46 -10.64
C GLU A 47 9.24 5.52 -9.44
N MET A 48 10.24 4.65 -9.30
CA MET A 48 10.33 3.70 -8.20
C MET A 48 10.50 4.38 -6.85
N SER A 49 11.32 5.43 -6.80
CA SER A 49 11.48 6.26 -5.60
C SER A 49 10.14 6.88 -5.20
N ASN A 50 9.40 7.43 -6.16
CA ASN A 50 8.07 7.99 -5.90
C ASN A 50 7.08 6.93 -5.42
N TRP A 51 7.04 5.75 -6.04
CA TRP A 51 6.14 4.67 -5.63
C TRP A 51 6.45 4.16 -4.22
N LYS A 52 7.74 3.99 -3.88
CA LYS A 52 8.16 3.60 -2.53
C LYS A 52 7.69 4.62 -1.50
N ASN A 53 7.83 5.92 -1.78
CA ASN A 53 7.37 6.98 -0.89
C ASN A 53 5.84 6.98 -0.74
N VAL A 54 5.10 6.88 -1.85
CA VAL A 54 3.63 6.85 -1.81
C VAL A 54 3.12 5.64 -1.05
N LEU A 55 3.67 4.45 -1.27
CA LEU A 55 3.27 3.24 -0.56
C LEU A 55 3.60 3.31 0.94
N ARG A 56 4.72 3.93 1.31
CA ARG A 56 5.04 4.21 2.71
C ARG A 56 4.00 5.10 3.36
N GLU A 57 3.60 6.18 2.70
CA GLU A 57 2.59 7.08 3.24
C GLU A 57 1.21 6.41 3.32
N VAL A 58 0.81 5.66 2.30
CA VAL A 58 -0.46 4.90 2.28
C VAL A 58 -0.50 3.84 3.38
N GLY A 59 0.62 3.14 3.64
CA GLY A 59 0.70 2.12 4.68
C GLY A 59 0.47 2.66 6.10
N LYS A 60 0.66 3.96 6.34
CA LYS A 60 0.40 4.63 7.62
C LYS A 60 -1.06 5.05 7.80
N ILE A 61 -1.85 5.05 6.73
CA ILE A 61 -3.24 5.53 6.75
C ILE A 61 -4.14 4.41 7.31
N LEU A 62 -5.08 4.79 8.17
CA LEU A 62 -6.14 3.88 8.60
C LEU A 62 -7.04 3.52 7.42
N GLY A 63 -7.23 2.22 7.20
CA GLY A 63 -8.00 1.69 6.08
C GLY A 63 -8.69 0.40 6.44
N PHE A 64 -9.32 -0.22 5.44
CA PHE A 64 -9.94 -1.54 5.61
C PHE A 64 -8.85 -2.61 5.62
N ASN A 65 -8.63 -3.27 6.76
CA ASN A 65 -7.74 -4.42 6.84
C ASN A 65 -8.53 -5.69 6.56
N LEU A 66 -8.27 -6.30 5.41
CA LEU A 66 -8.88 -7.52 4.90
C LEU A 66 -7.85 -8.63 4.76
N LYS A 67 -6.79 -8.62 5.57
CA LYS A 67 -5.78 -9.68 5.55
C LYS A 67 -6.37 -11.05 5.81
N ASP A 68 -7.24 -11.14 6.83
CA ASP A 68 -7.88 -12.39 7.25
C ASP A 68 -9.31 -12.53 6.68
N ALA A 69 -9.67 -11.67 5.72
CA ALA A 69 -10.98 -11.73 5.08
C ALA A 69 -11.08 -13.02 4.26
N ASN A 70 -12.04 -13.87 4.64
CA ASN A 70 -12.43 -15.00 3.81
C ASN A 70 -13.36 -14.54 2.68
N GLU A 71 -13.58 -15.40 1.68
CA GLU A 71 -14.39 -15.12 0.49
C GLU A 71 -15.79 -14.58 0.83
N TYR A 72 -16.35 -14.99 1.96
CA TYR A 72 -17.64 -14.51 2.47
C TYR A 72 -17.61 -13.04 2.90
N ALA A 73 -16.56 -12.61 3.63
CA ALA A 73 -16.39 -11.21 4.05
C ALA A 73 -16.17 -10.25 2.86
N LEU A 74 -15.66 -10.74 1.74
CA LEU A 74 -15.42 -9.94 0.52
C LEU A 74 -16.69 -9.69 -0.29
N SER A 75 -17.71 -10.54 -0.14
CA SER A 75 -19.00 -10.41 -0.85
C SER A 75 -19.89 -9.26 -0.34
N GLN A 76 -19.48 -8.55 0.71
CA GLN A 76 -20.27 -7.52 1.41
C GLN A 76 -19.65 -6.12 1.34
N LEU A 77 -18.57 -5.95 0.57
CA LEU A 77 -17.90 -4.68 0.25
C LEU A 77 -18.37 -4.15 -1.10
#